data_AF-A0A8J8AP30-F1
#
_entry.id   AF-A0A8J8AP30-F1
#
_cell.length_a   1.000
_cell.length_b   1.000
_cell.length_c   1.000
_cell.angle_alpha   90.00
_cell.angle_beta   90.00
_cell.angle_gamma   90.00
#
_symmetry.space_group_name_H-M   'P 1'
#
loop_
_entity.id
_entity.type
_entity.pdbx_description
1 polymer ?
#
loop_
_entity_poly.entity_id
_entity_poly.type
_entity_poly.pdbx_seq_one_letter_code
_entity_poly.pdbx_strand_id
1 'polypeptide(L)'
;MDKMIPSVESLKHLKATSKAISGAADDPFVILKQAGIDIEPELEEFRQFLAEISGKKIETKKPKSQTIPPEVLAIVMGLKFAGYSEEALKKAEEEIIHRLDALIEQNIEENALEIAYYSALLRLIQKRELEKIEKIFGN
;
A
#
# COMPACT_ATOMS: atom_id res chain seq x y z
N MET A 1 -30.48 -21.70 -29.25
CA MET A 1 -30.89 -20.45 -28.57
C MET A 1 -30.36 -20.51 -27.14
N ASP A 2 -29.07 -20.27 -26.93
CA ASP A 2 -28.43 -20.61 -25.63
C ASP A 2 -27.42 -19.54 -25.18
N LYS A 3 -27.75 -18.27 -25.43
CA LYS A 3 -26.90 -17.11 -25.08
C LYS A 3 -27.67 -15.96 -24.40
N MET A 4 -28.92 -16.18 -24.02
CA MET A 4 -29.78 -15.12 -23.44
C MET A 4 -30.02 -15.26 -21.93
N ILE A 5 -29.43 -16.26 -21.26
CA ILE A 5 -29.59 -16.41 -19.81
C ILE A 5 -28.40 -15.72 -19.12
N PRO A 6 -28.61 -14.59 -18.43
CA PRO A 6 -27.55 -13.96 -17.65
C PRO A 6 -27.07 -14.90 -16.55
N SER A 7 -25.76 -14.94 -16.32
CA SER A 7 -25.16 -15.74 -15.25
C SER A 7 -25.64 -15.24 -13.87
N VAL A 8 -25.62 -16.12 -12.87
CA VAL A 8 -25.95 -15.76 -11.47
C VAL A 8 -25.10 -14.59 -10.97
N GLU A 9 -23.84 -14.51 -11.41
CA GLU A 9 -22.92 -13.43 -11.10
C GLU A 9 -23.35 -12.10 -11.74
N SER A 10 -23.74 -12.11 -13.02
CA SER A 10 -24.26 -10.92 -13.69
C SER A 10 -25.55 -10.39 -13.06
N LEU A 11 -26.42 -11.28 -12.54
CA LEU A 11 -27.62 -10.89 -11.79
C LEU A 11 -27.27 -10.27 -10.43
N LYS A 12 -26.23 -10.77 -9.75
CA LYS A 12 -25.72 -10.17 -8.51
C LYS A 12 -25.14 -8.79 -8.77
N HIS A 13 -24.35 -8.62 -9.82
CA HIS A 13 -23.79 -7.33 -10.19
C HIS A 13 -24.90 -6.33 -10.53
N LEU A 14 -25.86 -6.71 -11.38
CA LEU A 14 -26.98 -5.85 -11.75
C LEU A 14 -27.78 -5.39 -10.52
N LYS A 15 -28.05 -6.30 -9.58
CA LYS A 15 -28.75 -5.98 -8.34
C LYS A 15 -27.94 -5.04 -7.44
N ALA A 16 -26.63 -5.26 -7.34
CA ALA A 16 -25.74 -4.41 -6.56
C ALA A 16 -25.65 -3.00 -7.16
N THR A 17 -25.46 -2.88 -8.46
CA THR A 17 -25.47 -1.59 -9.18
C THR A 17 -26.79 -0.87 -9.01
N SER A 18 -27.93 -1.58 -9.20
CA SER A 18 -29.26 -1.01 -9.01
C SER A 18 -29.46 -0.49 -7.58
N LYS A 19 -28.95 -1.21 -6.57
CA LYS A 19 -29.03 -0.78 -5.18
C LYS A 19 -28.13 0.43 -4.92
N ALA A 20 -26.91 0.44 -5.45
CA ALA A 20 -25.97 1.55 -5.31
C ALA A 20 -26.50 2.85 -5.92
N ILE A 21 -27.19 2.79 -7.07
CA ILE A 21 -27.75 3.99 -7.72
C ILE A 21 -29.16 4.34 -7.23
N SER A 22 -29.83 3.43 -6.51
CA SER A 22 -31.08 3.77 -5.83
C SER A 22 -30.74 4.73 -4.70
N GLY A 23 -31.28 5.95 -4.72
CA GLY A 23 -30.97 7.01 -3.73
C GLY A 23 -31.31 6.70 -2.27
N ALA A 24 -31.55 5.43 -1.93
CA ALA A 24 -31.76 4.86 -0.60
C ALA A 24 -30.52 4.09 -0.08
N ALA A 25 -29.41 4.07 -0.82
CA ALA A 25 -28.16 3.47 -0.36
C ALA A 25 -27.40 4.42 0.56
N ASP A 26 -27.12 3.97 1.80
CA ASP A 26 -26.30 4.73 2.76
C ASP A 26 -24.86 4.92 2.27
N ASP A 27 -24.29 3.90 1.62
CA ASP A 27 -22.99 3.97 0.96
C ASP A 27 -22.99 3.12 -0.32
N PRO A 28 -23.08 3.75 -1.51
CA PRO A 28 -23.12 3.04 -2.78
C PRO A 28 -21.80 2.35 -3.14
N PHE A 29 -20.65 2.85 -2.65
CA PHE A 29 -19.33 2.28 -2.94
C PHE A 29 -19.13 0.95 -2.21
N VAL A 30 -19.56 0.89 -0.95
CA VAL A 30 -19.50 -0.35 -0.16
C VAL A 30 -20.35 -1.45 -0.78
N ILE A 31 -21.53 -1.10 -1.32
CA ILE A 31 -22.44 -2.06 -1.97
C ILE A 31 -21.81 -2.64 -3.24
N LEU A 32 -21.15 -1.82 -4.05
CA LEU A 32 -20.46 -2.27 -5.27
C LEU A 32 -19.26 -3.16 -4.93
N LYS A 33 -18.43 -2.73 -3.97
CA LYS A 33 -17.25 -3.49 -3.53
C LYS A 33 -17.62 -4.85 -2.94
N GLN A 34 -18.68 -4.94 -2.15
CA GLN A 34 -19.20 -6.21 -1.60
C GLN A 34 -19.71 -7.16 -2.68
N ALA A 35 -20.12 -6.63 -3.83
CA ALA A 35 -20.54 -7.42 -4.98
C ALA A 35 -19.36 -7.81 -5.90
N GLY A 36 -18.11 -7.48 -5.53
CA GLY A 36 -16.93 -7.74 -6.36
C GLY A 36 -16.74 -6.72 -7.48
N ILE A 37 -17.48 -5.61 -7.47
CA ILE A 37 -17.35 -4.51 -8.42
C ILE A 37 -16.47 -3.45 -7.78
N ASP A 38 -15.17 -3.51 -8.06
CA ASP A 38 -14.22 -2.48 -7.67
C ASP A 38 -14.24 -1.37 -8.73
N ILE A 39 -14.58 -0.15 -8.33
CA ILE A 39 -14.64 1.02 -9.20
C ILE A 39 -13.58 2.08 -8.87
N GLU A 40 -12.71 1.81 -7.88
CA GLU A 40 -11.64 2.75 -7.51
C GLU A 40 -10.68 3.03 -8.69
N PRO A 41 -10.31 2.07 -9.55
CA PRO A 41 -9.48 2.35 -10.73
C PRO A 41 -10.13 3.37 -11.68
N GLU A 42 -11.40 3.16 -12.03
CA GLU A 42 -12.15 4.03 -12.93
C GLU A 42 -12.41 5.41 -12.32
N LEU A 43 -12.60 5.49 -11.00
CA LEU A 43 -12.73 6.76 -10.28
C LEU A 43 -11.42 7.55 -10.27
N GLU A 44 -10.28 6.88 -10.13
CA GLU A 44 -8.98 7.54 -10.15
C GLU A 44 -8.65 8.07 -11.55
N GLU A 45 -8.93 7.29 -12.59
CA GLU A 45 -8.86 7.74 -13.99
C GLU A 45 -9.77 8.95 -14.23
N PHE A 46 -11.00 8.92 -13.72
CA PHE A 46 -11.94 10.04 -13.86
C PHE A 46 -11.46 11.29 -13.12
N ARG A 47 -10.89 11.15 -11.92
CA ARG A 47 -10.27 12.27 -11.18
C ARG A 47 -9.11 12.86 -11.96
N GLN A 48 -8.24 12.04 -12.53
CA GLN A 48 -7.12 12.47 -13.34
C GLN A 48 -7.58 13.22 -14.60
N PHE A 49 -8.62 12.72 -15.27
CA PHE A 49 -9.24 13.38 -16.41
C PHE A 49 -9.81 14.76 -16.05
N LEU A 50 -10.51 14.88 -14.91
CA LEU A 50 -11.00 16.17 -14.41
C LEU A 50 -9.84 17.13 -14.06
N ALA A 51 -8.73 16.62 -13.52
CA ALA A 51 -7.52 17.38 -13.25
C ALA A 51 -6.96 18.02 -14.51
N GLU A 52 -6.85 17.21 -15.56
CA GLU A 52 -6.30 17.57 -16.85
C GLU A 52 -7.13 18.66 -17.52
N ILE A 53 -8.45 18.50 -17.56
CA ILE A 53 -9.37 19.51 -18.12
C ILE A 53 -9.39 20.78 -17.26
N SER A 54 -9.34 20.66 -15.94
CA SER A 54 -9.38 21.81 -15.03
C SER A 54 -8.06 22.59 -14.98
N GLY A 55 -6.97 22.08 -15.57
CA GLY A 55 -5.63 22.65 -15.42
C GLY A 55 -5.09 22.62 -13.98
N LYS A 56 -5.77 21.90 -13.07
CA LYS A 56 -5.36 21.75 -11.67
C LYS A 56 -4.48 20.51 -11.57
N LYS A 57 -3.24 20.68 -11.12
CA LYS A 57 -2.46 19.56 -10.57
C LYS A 57 -3.23 19.03 -9.37
N ILE A 58 -3.87 17.87 -9.52
CA ILE A 58 -4.26 17.09 -8.35
C ILE A 58 -2.95 16.67 -7.70
N GLU A 59 -2.69 17.17 -6.49
CA GLU A 59 -1.81 16.46 -5.58
C GLU A 59 -2.50 15.14 -5.30
N THR A 60 -2.17 14.13 -6.10
CA THR A 60 -2.53 12.76 -5.78
C THR A 60 -1.91 12.53 -4.41
N LYS A 61 -2.73 12.56 -3.35
CA LYS A 61 -2.41 11.75 -2.17
C LYS A 61 -2.32 10.36 -2.75
N LYS A 62 -1.09 9.96 -3.12
CA LYS A 62 -0.82 8.62 -3.59
C LYS A 62 -1.60 7.72 -2.65
N PRO A 63 -2.42 6.79 -3.13
CA PRO A 63 -2.90 5.75 -2.25
C PRO A 63 -1.67 5.28 -1.48
N LYS A 64 -1.78 5.13 -0.15
CA LYS A 64 -0.77 4.39 0.61
C LYS A 64 -0.81 2.96 0.06
N SER A 65 -0.31 2.76 -1.15
CA SER A 65 0.26 1.50 -1.58
C SER A 65 1.12 1.11 -0.40
N GLN A 66 0.95 -0.12 0.07
CA GLN A 66 1.80 -0.74 1.07
C GLN A 66 3.21 -0.94 0.48
N THR A 67 3.77 0.12 -0.08
CA THR A 67 5.07 0.20 -0.67
C THR A 67 6.00 0.45 0.48
N ILE A 68 7.00 -0.41 0.57
CA ILE A 68 8.07 -0.31 1.55
C ILE A 68 8.66 1.10 1.47
N PRO A 69 8.86 1.80 2.60
CA PRO A 69 9.47 3.12 2.63
C PRO A 69 10.80 3.11 1.87
N PRO A 70 11.04 4.09 0.96
CA PRO A 70 12.27 4.15 0.18
C PRO A 70 13.54 4.10 1.02
N GLU A 71 13.51 4.67 2.22
CA GLU A 71 14.62 4.71 3.16
C GLU A 71 14.95 3.30 3.69
N VAL A 72 13.93 2.47 3.94
CA VAL A 72 14.11 1.07 4.35
C VAL A 72 14.75 0.27 3.21
N LEU A 73 14.31 0.49 1.97
CA LEU A 73 14.92 -0.12 0.78
C LEU A 73 16.37 0.32 0.59
N ALA A 74 16.68 1.60 0.83
CA ALA A 74 18.03 2.12 0.73
C ALA A 74 19.00 1.45 1.72
N ILE A 75 18.54 1.20 2.95
CA ILE A 75 19.34 0.46 3.95
C ILE A 75 19.59 -0.97 3.47
N VAL A 76 18.57 -1.66 2.97
CA VAL A 76 18.71 -3.04 2.46
C VAL A 76 19.68 -3.10 1.28
N MET A 77 19.58 -2.16 0.33
CA MET A 77 20.53 -2.05 -0.78
C MET A 77 21.96 -1.80 -0.28
N GLY A 78 22.13 -0.90 0.70
CA GLY A 78 23.43 -0.63 1.32
C GLY A 78 24.04 -1.87 1.97
N LEU A 79 23.25 -2.64 2.71
CA LEU A 79 23.66 -3.91 3.31
C LEU A 79 24.07 -4.94 2.25
N LYS A 80 23.29 -5.06 1.17
CA LYS A 80 23.57 -5.95 0.04
C LYS A 80 24.90 -5.60 -0.63
N PHE A 81 25.15 -4.33 -0.91
CA PHE A 81 26.42 -3.87 -1.50
C PHE A 81 27.61 -4.06 -0.55
N ALA A 82 27.39 -3.93 0.75
CA ALA A 82 28.40 -4.21 1.77
C ALA A 82 28.62 -5.71 2.03
N GLY A 83 27.91 -6.59 1.30
CA GLY A 83 27.99 -8.05 1.49
C GLY A 83 27.54 -8.50 2.88
N TYR A 84 26.64 -7.74 3.51
CA TYR A 84 26.15 -8.00 4.87
C TYR A 84 27.27 -8.15 5.91
N SER A 85 28.35 -7.36 5.78
CA SER A 85 29.43 -7.38 6.77
C SER A 85 28.92 -7.04 8.17
N GLU A 86 29.55 -7.61 9.20
CA GLU A 86 29.18 -7.36 10.60
C GLU A 86 29.22 -5.87 10.96
N GLU A 87 30.18 -5.12 10.42
CA GLU A 87 30.26 -3.67 10.60
C GLU A 87 29.08 -2.95 9.94
N ALA A 88 28.66 -3.35 8.73
CA ALA A 88 27.52 -2.77 8.05
C ALA A 88 26.20 -3.07 8.78
N LEU A 89 26.03 -4.30 9.28
CA LEU A 89 24.87 -4.70 10.07
C LEU A 89 24.75 -3.87 11.35
N LYS A 90 25.88 -3.65 12.05
CA LYS A 90 25.90 -2.84 13.27
C LYS A 90 25.54 -1.38 12.99
N LYS A 91 26.12 -0.77 11.94
CA LYS A 91 25.79 0.60 11.55
C LYS A 91 24.32 0.75 11.14
N ALA A 92 23.79 -0.23 10.40
CA ALA A 92 22.38 -0.23 10.02
C ALA A 92 21.46 -0.36 11.25
N GLU A 93 21.82 -1.19 12.24
CA GLU A 93 21.07 -1.29 13.49
C GLU A 93 21.03 0.04 14.25
N GLU A 94 22.16 0.72 14.41
CA GLU A 94 22.24 2.04 15.06
C GLU A 94 21.38 3.09 14.33
N GLU A 95 21.47 3.15 12.99
CA GLU A 95 20.68 4.08 12.17
C GLU A 95 19.18 3.80 12.26
N ILE A 96 18.76 2.53 12.20
CA ILE A 96 17.35 2.15 12.30
C ILE A 96 16.77 2.53 13.67
N ILE A 97 17.52 2.32 14.76
CA ILE A 97 17.08 2.69 16.10
C ILE A 97 16.87 4.20 16.20
N HIS A 98 17.86 4.99 15.76
CA HIS A 98 17.76 6.45 15.76
C HIS A 98 16.55 6.93 14.95
N ARG A 99 16.27 6.29 13.81
CA ARG A 99 15.11 6.63 12.98
C ARG A 99 13.78 6.26 13.63
N LEU A 100 13.71 5.11 14.31
CA LEU A 100 12.53 4.68 15.06
C LEU A 100 12.21 5.68 16.18
N ASP A 101 13.22 6.10 16.96
CA ASP A 101 13.04 7.08 18.03
C ASP A 101 12.46 8.39 17.47
N ALA A 102 13.03 8.90 16.38
CA ALA A 102 12.53 10.12 15.72
C ALA A 102 11.08 9.97 15.21
N LEU A 103 10.72 8.82 14.62
CA LEU A 103 9.36 8.58 14.11
C LEU A 103 8.32 8.49 15.24
N ILE A 104 8.72 7.88 16.37
CA ILE A 104 7.89 7.75 17.57
C ILE A 104 7.66 9.12 18.21
N GLU A 105 8.72 9.94 18.34
CA GLU A 105 8.64 11.29 18.90
C GLU A 105 7.79 12.24 18.05
N GLN A 106 7.84 12.11 16.72
CA GLN A 106 7.08 12.95 15.80
C GLN A 106 5.58 12.69 15.91
N ASN A 107 5.14 11.48 15.58
CA ASN A 107 3.74 11.05 15.65
C ASN A 107 3.62 9.55 15.39
N ILE A 108 3.35 8.75 16.44
CA ILE A 108 3.21 7.30 16.33
C ILE A 108 2.10 6.89 15.35
N GLU A 109 0.95 7.55 15.36
CA GLU A 109 -0.21 7.15 14.56
C GLU A 109 0.02 7.41 13.07
N GLU A 110 0.57 8.58 12.74
CA GLU A 110 0.87 8.94 11.35
C GLU A 110 2.01 8.08 10.78
N ASN A 111 3.00 7.74 11.61
CA ASN A 111 4.20 7.00 11.23
C ASN A 111 4.10 5.48 11.41
N ALA A 112 2.95 4.96 11.83
CA ALA A 112 2.78 3.55 12.22
C ALA A 112 3.29 2.55 11.16
N LEU A 113 3.06 2.84 9.87
CA LEU A 113 3.51 1.98 8.77
C LEU A 113 5.04 1.99 8.62
N GLU A 114 5.67 3.17 8.68
CA GLU A 114 7.13 3.30 8.64
C GLU A 114 7.77 2.60 9.84
N ILE A 115 7.24 2.86 11.04
CA ILE A 115 7.67 2.21 12.28
C ILE A 115 7.60 0.68 12.14
N ALA A 116 6.54 0.13 11.54
CA ALA A 116 6.40 -1.31 11.33
C ALA A 116 7.50 -1.86 10.41
N TYR A 117 7.80 -1.20 9.30
CA TYR A 117 8.84 -1.64 8.37
C TYR A 117 10.25 -1.54 8.97
N TYR A 118 10.58 -0.43 9.62
CA TYR A 118 11.85 -0.28 10.33
C TYR A 118 12.01 -1.32 11.44
N SER A 119 10.97 -1.55 12.24
CA SER A 119 10.97 -2.56 13.30
C SER A 119 11.15 -3.98 12.76
N ALA A 120 10.50 -4.28 11.63
CA ALA A 120 10.64 -5.57 10.96
C ALA A 120 12.08 -5.78 10.46
N LEU A 121 12.65 -4.80 9.76
CA LEU A 121 14.03 -4.86 9.26
C LEU A 121 15.04 -5.01 10.40
N LEU A 122 14.90 -4.20 11.46
CA LEU A 122 15.73 -4.28 12.67
C LEU A 122 15.73 -5.71 13.23
N ARG A 123 14.54 -6.32 13.36
CA ARG A 123 14.43 -7.66 13.93
C ARG A 123 15.10 -8.73 13.08
N LEU A 124 15.03 -8.60 11.75
CA LEU A 124 15.72 -9.52 10.84
C LEU A 124 17.24 -9.36 10.91
N ILE A 125 17.75 -8.13 10.99
CA ILE A 125 19.18 -7.82 11.16
C ILE A 125 19.71 -8.44 12.46
N GLN A 126 19.01 -8.22 13.57
CA GLN A 126 19.39 -8.76 14.89
C GLN A 126 19.40 -10.29 14.93
N LYS A 127 18.45 -10.93 14.23
CA LYS A 127 18.38 -12.39 14.13
C LYS A 127 19.31 -12.97 13.06
N ARG A 128 20.03 -12.14 12.30
CA ARG A 128 20.86 -12.54 11.16
C ARG A 128 20.08 -13.33 10.10
N GLU A 129 18.79 -13.02 9.90
CA GLU A 129 17.91 -13.69 8.93
C GLU A 129 18.02 -13.05 7.53
N LEU A 130 19.23 -13.03 6.96
CA LEU A 130 19.54 -12.29 5.72
C LEU A 130 18.70 -12.73 4.51
N GLU A 131 18.41 -14.03 4.38
CA GLU A 131 17.56 -14.56 3.32
C GLU A 131 16.14 -13.99 3.36
N LYS A 132 15.61 -13.74 4.57
CA LYS A 132 14.29 -13.13 4.73
C LYS A 132 14.31 -11.64 4.43
N ILE A 133 15.43 -10.96 4.68
CA ILE A 133 15.62 -9.56 4.27
C ILE A 133 15.48 -9.45 2.75
N GLU A 134 16.19 -10.29 1.99
CA GLU A 134 16.09 -10.31 0.53
C GLU A 134 14.68 -10.72 0.07
N LYS A 135 14.02 -11.69 0.72
CA LYS A 135 12.67 -12.11 0.31
C LYS A 135 11.60 -11.02 0.52
N ILE A 136 11.72 -10.24 1.58
CA ILE A 136 10.69 -9.25 1.98
C ILE A 136 10.99 -7.88 1.38
N PHE A 137 12.27 -7.51 1.28
CA PHE A 137 12.72 -6.17 0.90
C PHE A 137 13.61 -6.15 -0.36
N GLY A 138 14.07 -7.30 -0.84
CA GLY A 138 14.77 -7.42 -2.11
C GLY A 138 13.77 -7.48 -3.25
N ASN A 139 13.68 -6.39 -4.00
CA ASN A 139 12.94 -6.33 -5.27
C ASN A 139 13.50 -7.31 -6.31
#